data_AF-A0A976JQR4-F1
#
_entry.id   AF-A0A976JQR4-F1
#
_cell.length_a   1.000
_cell.length_b   1.000
_cell.length_c   1.000
_cell.angle_alpha   90.00
_cell.angle_beta   90.00
_cell.angle_gamma   90.00
#
_symmetry.space_group_name_H-M   'P 1'
#
loop_
_entity.id
_entity.type
_entity.pdbx_description
1 polymer ?
#
loop_
_entity_poly.entity_id
_entity_poly.type
_entity_poly.pdbx_seq_one_letter_code
_entity_poly.pdbx_strand_id
1 'polypeptide(L)'
;MGQFMTRLLDLSTGWAGRFGPAKPRRFRQILRTGLMVLLSAAVTPGHTTPSQDQAAQMTQALIAQQQSFGKAQGLNKANQLEQLVELAEQRYALLSELVESDPAQLFRAVIPEDQRQGMPAEVQDRLLNNLDMIEGRLQARYDDYENGTHQLRHLFETAIGERFEMHFTGEPPVFPAGSMVRAKGLLLLGSGDSDDTEGDLIVEPGAGSFEILECCESGGTSSASYTPELADTYGDKTTLVMLVNFRNASGDMPWSAAQVEQVIFGDINAFFVEASYGQASISGAVVDWTTIDQDSTTCLPDELASMANDNAIANGYDPLGYNRLVYVFPKNACGFSGSAYIGGNISWINGTIDNRVIAHELGHNLGLYHSESLECGDQVASGSCSTIYYGDTLDTMGTGNNAHFNAFQKERLGWLLPEDIVEVSSAGVYQLKPYETAPDGSAMALKVLRSINAATGQKNWLYLEYRQPIGFDDNLASVTPSNIYNGVVLHAATEGNASSSRLLDANPNSDARGNYFDWLDPALTVGNSYSESSSGIFISTDIADSVGSEMTIQVDASACTAGTATLLLDSPTVAPWVSAGTTVN
;
A
#
# COMPACT_ATOMS: atom_id res chain seq x y z
N MET A 1 2.85 31.13 12.88
CA MET A 1 3.82 31.20 14.00
C MET A 1 3.14 31.41 15.37
N GLY A 2 2.38 30.44 15.88
CA GLY A 2 1.76 30.53 17.23
C GLY A 2 0.34 29.99 17.37
N GLN A 3 -0.27 29.46 16.31
CA GLN A 3 -1.57 28.75 16.39
C GLN A 3 -1.50 27.26 15.99
N PHE A 4 -0.42 26.83 15.32
CA PHE A 4 -0.21 25.43 14.91
C PHE A 4 0.32 24.57 16.07
N MET A 5 1.43 24.98 16.72
CA MET A 5 1.99 24.25 17.88
C MET A 5 1.12 24.25 19.14
N THR A 6 0.23 25.23 19.31
CA THR A 6 -0.62 25.31 20.52
C THR A 6 -1.83 24.36 20.45
N ARG A 7 -2.14 23.77 19.29
CA ARG A 7 -3.29 22.85 19.13
C ARG A 7 -2.95 21.39 19.34
N LEU A 8 -1.70 20.98 19.09
CA LEU A 8 -1.24 19.61 19.32
C LEU A 8 -1.11 19.26 20.82
N LEU A 9 -0.95 20.26 21.69
CA LEU A 9 -0.72 20.07 23.13
C LEU A 9 -1.99 20.01 24.00
N ASP A 10 -3.20 20.10 23.42
CA ASP A 10 -4.46 20.19 24.20
C ASP A 10 -5.44 19.02 23.97
N LEU A 11 -4.98 17.90 23.40
CA LEU A 11 -5.81 16.72 23.13
C LEU A 11 -5.73 15.70 24.26
N SER A 12 -6.35 16.05 25.39
CA SER A 12 -6.88 15.04 26.33
C SER A 12 -8.27 15.48 26.76
N THR A 13 -9.31 15.01 26.05
CA THR A 13 -10.68 14.73 26.53
C THR A 13 -11.73 14.80 25.42
N GLY A 14 -12.50 13.72 25.27
CA GLY A 14 -13.95 13.77 25.02
C GLY A 14 -14.44 13.98 23.59
N TRP A 15 -14.88 12.87 22.97
CA TRP A 15 -15.76 12.84 21.79
C TRP A 15 -17.08 13.59 22.07
N ALA A 16 -17.32 14.71 21.36
CA ALA A 16 -18.65 15.26 21.12
C ALA A 16 -18.63 16.14 19.86
N GLY A 17 -19.35 15.70 18.83
CA GLY A 17 -19.30 16.28 17.49
C GLY A 17 -19.76 17.73 17.39
N ARG A 18 -19.15 18.44 16.43
CA ARG A 18 -19.71 19.60 15.71
C ARG A 18 -18.79 19.96 14.54
N PHE A 19 -19.22 19.62 13.32
CA PHE A 19 -18.61 20.08 12.08
C PHE A 19 -18.96 21.57 11.85
N GLY A 20 -17.95 22.37 11.50
CA GLY A 20 -18.07 23.75 11.01
C GLY A 20 -17.18 23.92 9.77
N PRO A 21 -17.48 24.89 8.87
CA PRO A 21 -16.98 24.86 7.50
C PRO A 21 -15.50 25.22 7.38
N ALA A 22 -14.86 24.65 6.36
CA ALA A 22 -13.46 24.85 6.00
C ALA A 22 -13.11 26.33 5.76
N LYS A 23 -11.90 26.74 6.16
CA LYS A 23 -11.37 28.09 5.96
C LYS A 23 -10.58 28.16 4.63
N PRO A 24 -10.60 29.31 3.93
CA PRO A 24 -9.83 29.48 2.70
C PRO A 24 -8.33 29.62 2.99
N ARG A 25 -7.49 28.79 2.34
CA ARG A 25 -6.02 28.96 2.32
C ARG A 25 -5.66 30.15 1.42
N ARG A 26 -4.79 31.04 1.92
CA ARG A 26 -4.38 32.28 1.23
C ARG A 26 -3.27 31.99 0.23
N PHE A 27 -3.54 32.19 -1.06
CA PHE A 27 -2.51 32.30 -2.10
C PHE A 27 -1.51 33.43 -1.77
N ARG A 28 -0.23 33.09 -1.65
CA ARG A 28 0.89 34.06 -1.71
C ARG A 28 1.80 33.70 -2.88
N GLN A 29 1.56 34.30 -4.04
CA GLN A 29 2.56 34.36 -5.10
C GLN A 29 3.76 35.17 -4.62
N ILE A 30 4.93 34.54 -4.53
CA ILE A 30 6.21 35.25 -4.43
C ILE A 30 6.96 34.98 -5.73
N LEU A 31 7.03 35.99 -6.60
CA LEU A 31 7.99 36.01 -7.71
C LEU A 31 9.41 35.99 -7.12
N ARG A 32 10.20 34.95 -7.40
CA ARG A 32 11.65 34.96 -7.21
C ARG A 32 12.36 34.85 -8.56
N THR A 33 12.87 35.98 -9.05
CA THR A 33 13.97 36.03 -10.02
C THR A 33 15.29 35.86 -9.26
N GLY A 34 15.94 34.71 -9.39
CA GLY A 34 17.25 34.42 -8.81
C GLY A 34 18.22 33.92 -9.87
N LEU A 35 19.28 34.70 -10.10
CA LEU A 35 20.34 34.48 -11.08
C LEU A 35 21.27 33.34 -10.61
N MET A 36 21.22 32.18 -11.27
CA MET A 36 22.22 31.10 -11.09
C MET A 36 23.59 31.56 -11.58
N VAL A 37 24.57 31.63 -10.69
CA VAL A 37 25.99 31.67 -11.06
C VAL A 37 26.51 30.23 -11.06
N LEU A 38 26.67 29.67 -12.26
CA LEU A 38 27.32 28.38 -12.49
C LEU A 38 28.83 28.52 -12.23
N LEU A 39 29.34 27.87 -11.18
CA LEU A 39 30.73 27.43 -11.16
C LEU A 39 30.79 25.99 -11.69
N SER A 40 31.33 25.84 -12.89
CA SER A 40 31.59 24.57 -13.55
C SER A 40 32.82 23.88 -12.95
N ALA A 41 32.59 22.74 -12.29
CA ALA A 41 33.55 21.65 -12.21
C ALA A 41 32.83 20.38 -12.65
N ALA A 42 33.33 19.75 -13.71
CA ALA A 42 32.76 18.54 -14.27
C ALA A 42 32.84 17.39 -13.25
N VAL A 43 31.67 16.98 -12.74
CA VAL A 43 31.47 15.72 -12.03
C VAL A 43 30.34 15.01 -12.74
N THR A 44 30.60 13.79 -13.18
CA THR A 44 29.63 12.85 -13.73
C THR A 44 28.49 12.61 -12.73
N PRO A 45 27.20 12.61 -13.11
CA PRO A 45 26.12 12.33 -12.19
C PRO A 45 26.10 10.83 -11.87
N GLY A 46 26.79 10.44 -10.80
CA GLY A 46 26.37 9.29 -10.02
C GLY A 46 25.38 9.82 -8.98
N HIS A 47 24.16 9.31 -8.95
CA HIS A 47 23.26 9.51 -7.82
C HIS A 47 23.90 8.83 -6.60
N THR A 48 24.64 9.60 -5.80
CA THR A 48 25.04 9.17 -4.46
C THR A 48 23.82 9.34 -3.58
N THR A 49 23.26 8.24 -3.08
CA THR A 49 22.25 8.27 -2.01
C THR A 49 22.78 9.18 -0.91
N PRO A 50 21.98 10.14 -0.40
CA PRO A 50 22.47 11.05 0.62
C PRO A 50 22.98 10.27 1.83
N SER A 51 24.20 10.55 2.27
CA SER A 51 24.87 9.71 3.27
C SER A 51 24.56 10.14 4.70
N GLN A 52 24.66 9.19 5.63
CA GLN A 52 24.42 9.42 7.05
C GLN A 52 25.22 10.61 7.62
N ASP A 53 26.46 10.71 7.17
CA ASP A 53 27.39 11.76 7.60
C ASP A 53 26.92 13.14 7.16
N GLN A 54 26.24 13.25 6.02
CA GLN A 54 25.81 14.52 5.45
C GLN A 54 24.71 15.18 6.32
N ALA A 55 23.70 14.43 6.76
CA ALA A 55 22.61 14.97 7.58
C ALA A 55 23.12 15.44 8.95
N ALA A 56 24.02 14.67 9.57
CA ALA A 56 24.67 15.04 10.81
C ALA A 56 25.56 16.29 10.65
N GLN A 57 26.36 16.36 9.59
CA GLN A 57 27.23 17.51 9.29
C GLN A 57 26.41 18.79 9.04
N MET A 58 25.33 18.71 8.27
CA MET A 58 24.46 19.86 8.00
C MET A 58 23.72 20.31 9.25
N THR A 59 23.33 19.38 10.13
CA THR A 59 22.75 19.71 11.44
C THR A 59 23.76 20.48 12.31
N GLN A 60 25.01 20.02 12.37
CA GLN A 60 26.08 20.73 13.10
C GLN A 60 26.37 22.11 12.49
N ALA A 61 26.42 22.22 11.17
CA ALA A 61 26.62 23.49 10.46
C ALA A 61 25.49 24.48 10.76
N LEU A 62 24.24 24.03 10.76
CA LEU A 62 23.09 24.87 11.09
C LEU A 62 23.15 25.39 12.53
N ILE A 63 23.50 24.54 13.50
CA ILE A 63 23.67 24.96 14.90
C ILE A 63 24.81 25.97 15.03
N ALA A 64 25.96 25.73 14.39
CA ALA A 64 27.08 26.67 14.40
C ALA A 64 26.71 28.02 13.77
N GLN A 65 25.95 28.00 12.67
CA GLN A 65 25.45 29.21 12.02
C GLN A 65 24.45 29.96 12.91
N GLN A 66 23.58 29.24 13.64
CA GLN A 66 22.64 29.85 14.60
C GLN A 66 23.39 30.60 15.71
N GLN A 67 24.49 30.04 16.21
CA GLN A 67 25.35 30.72 17.18
C GLN A 67 25.99 32.00 16.61
N SER A 68 26.37 31.98 15.33
CA SER A 68 26.91 33.16 14.63
C SER A 68 25.85 34.24 14.44
N PHE A 69 24.63 33.86 14.03
CA PHE A 69 23.47 34.75 13.93
C PHE A 69 23.13 35.40 15.28
N GLY A 70 23.14 34.64 16.38
CA GLY A 70 22.87 35.14 17.72
C GLY A 70 23.85 36.22 18.20
N LYS A 71 25.10 36.18 17.71
CA LYS A 71 26.16 37.16 18.04
C LYS A 71 26.20 38.38 17.10
N ALA A 72 25.55 38.31 15.94
CA ALA A 72 25.63 39.34 14.91
C ALA A 72 24.71 40.55 15.19
N GLN A 73 25.06 41.71 14.63
CA GLN A 73 24.29 42.95 14.71
C GLN A 73 24.25 43.68 13.35
N GLY A 74 23.27 44.57 13.16
CA GLY A 74 23.15 45.41 11.96
C GLY A 74 23.10 44.60 10.66
N LEU A 75 23.76 45.09 9.61
CA LEU A 75 23.82 44.43 8.29
C LEU A 75 24.42 43.01 8.36
N ASN A 76 25.36 42.76 9.26
CA ASN A 76 25.91 41.42 9.45
C ASN A 76 24.83 40.44 9.95
N LYS A 77 23.90 40.90 10.81
CA LYS A 77 22.80 40.04 11.27
C LYS A 77 21.86 39.62 10.13
N ALA A 78 21.61 40.51 9.18
CA ALA A 78 20.81 40.18 8.00
C ALA A 78 21.50 39.12 7.11
N ASN A 79 22.81 39.27 6.86
CA ASN A 79 23.57 38.28 6.08
C ASN A 79 23.65 36.92 6.80
N GLN A 80 23.82 36.92 8.12
CA GLN A 80 23.82 35.67 8.91
C GLN A 80 22.45 34.99 8.90
N LEU A 81 21.36 35.76 8.89
CA LEU A 81 20.00 35.22 8.74
C LEU A 81 19.82 34.55 7.38
N GLU A 82 20.24 35.20 6.30
CA GLU A 82 20.15 34.65 4.94
C GLU A 82 20.89 33.30 4.83
N GLN A 83 22.14 33.24 5.32
CA GLN A 83 22.93 32.00 5.35
C GLN A 83 22.30 30.92 6.24
N LEU A 84 21.69 31.31 7.37
CA LEU A 84 21.02 30.36 8.26
C LEU A 84 19.79 29.76 7.60
N VAL A 85 19.00 30.58 6.92
CA VAL A 85 17.82 30.15 6.16
C VAL A 85 18.24 29.24 5.00
N GLU A 86 19.29 29.58 4.26
CA GLU A 86 19.83 28.76 3.18
C GLU A 86 20.30 27.38 3.68
N LEU A 87 21.05 27.33 4.79
CA LEU A 87 21.44 26.05 5.41
C LEU A 87 20.23 25.23 5.87
N ALA A 88 19.19 25.89 6.39
CA ALA A 88 17.96 25.22 6.77
C ALA A 88 17.22 24.64 5.55
N GLU A 89 17.20 25.33 4.41
CA GLU A 89 16.63 24.83 3.13
C GLU A 89 17.38 23.62 2.62
N GLN A 90 18.70 23.71 2.56
CA GLN A 90 19.53 22.61 2.07
C GLN A 90 19.37 21.38 2.98
N ARG A 91 19.34 21.59 4.30
CA ARG A 91 19.15 20.50 5.26
C ARG A 91 17.75 19.91 5.14
N TYR A 92 16.72 20.74 4.98
CA TYR A 92 15.35 20.28 4.80
C TYR A 92 15.22 19.38 3.56
N ALA A 93 15.75 19.81 2.41
CA ALA A 93 15.74 19.01 1.19
C ALA A 93 16.41 17.64 1.37
N LEU A 94 17.57 17.62 2.04
CA LEU A 94 18.26 16.38 2.40
C LEU A 94 17.41 15.48 3.31
N LEU A 95 16.72 16.06 4.30
CA LEU A 95 15.88 15.26 5.19
C LEU A 95 14.66 14.70 4.46
N SER A 96 14.04 15.46 3.56
CA SER A 96 12.94 14.95 2.74
C SER A 96 13.36 13.77 1.86
N GLU A 97 14.58 13.77 1.31
CA GLU A 97 15.11 12.60 0.58
C GLU A 97 15.41 11.40 1.51
N LEU A 98 15.81 11.65 2.75
CA LEU A 98 16.08 10.62 3.75
C LEU A 98 14.82 10.01 4.36
N VAL A 99 13.71 10.75 4.44
CA VAL A 99 12.41 10.22 4.90
C VAL A 99 12.04 8.97 4.10
N GLU A 100 12.16 9.05 2.77
CA GLU A 100 11.78 7.97 1.85
C GLU A 100 12.81 6.83 1.82
N SER A 101 14.10 7.17 1.91
CA SER A 101 15.19 6.20 1.65
C SER A 101 15.74 5.53 2.90
N ASP A 102 15.77 6.22 4.04
CA ASP A 102 16.26 5.70 5.32
C ASP A 102 15.70 6.53 6.50
N PRO A 103 14.40 6.37 6.82
CA PRO A 103 13.72 7.18 7.82
C PRO A 103 14.34 7.09 9.22
N ALA A 104 15.02 5.98 9.54
CA ALA A 104 15.71 5.78 10.81
C ALA A 104 16.78 6.85 11.08
N GLN A 105 17.36 7.44 10.04
CA GLN A 105 18.42 8.43 10.18
C GLN A 105 17.94 9.78 10.70
N LEU A 106 16.66 10.11 10.51
CA LEU A 106 16.14 11.39 10.93
C LEU A 106 16.23 11.61 12.44
N PHE A 107 16.15 10.53 13.23
CA PHE A 107 16.34 10.57 14.68
C PHE A 107 17.71 11.09 15.12
N ARG A 108 18.74 10.93 14.28
CA ARG A 108 20.09 11.47 14.56
C ARG A 108 20.26 12.91 14.12
N ALA A 109 19.38 13.43 13.27
CA ALA A 109 19.40 14.79 12.78
C ALA A 109 18.55 15.75 13.63
N VAL A 110 17.81 15.25 14.64
CA VAL A 110 16.96 16.08 15.50
C VAL A 110 17.80 17.10 16.27
N ILE A 111 17.42 18.38 16.19
CA ILE A 111 18.02 19.44 17.00
C ILE A 111 17.31 19.46 18.36
N PRO A 112 18.02 19.33 19.50
CA PRO A 112 17.43 19.43 20.82
C PRO A 112 16.71 20.77 21.06
N GLU A 113 15.62 20.77 21.83
CA GLU A 113 14.77 21.96 22.04
C GLU A 113 15.54 23.15 22.63
N ASP A 114 16.49 22.90 23.53
CA ASP A 114 17.36 23.93 24.11
C ASP A 114 18.26 24.60 23.05
N GLN A 115 18.65 23.88 22.00
CA GLN A 115 19.44 24.41 20.89
C GLN A 115 18.61 25.16 19.85
N ARG A 116 17.27 25.01 19.86
CA ARG A 116 16.35 25.76 18.98
C ARG A 116 16.07 27.16 19.49
N GLN A 117 16.38 27.45 20.76
CA GLN A 117 16.04 28.72 21.37
C GLN A 117 16.69 29.89 20.61
N GLY A 118 15.85 30.85 20.19
CA GLY A 118 16.30 32.02 19.43
C GLY A 118 16.51 31.77 17.93
N MET A 119 16.20 30.58 17.41
CA MET A 119 16.15 30.37 15.96
C MET A 119 15.02 31.21 15.33
N PRO A 120 15.26 31.89 14.20
CA PRO A 120 14.25 32.63 13.46
C PRO A 120 13.07 31.77 13.01
N ALA A 121 11.94 32.42 12.76
CA ALA A 121 10.71 31.78 12.29
C ALA A 121 10.92 30.95 11.03
N GLU A 122 11.65 31.54 10.10
CA GLU A 122 11.95 31.02 8.77
C GLU A 122 12.79 29.75 8.81
N VAL A 123 13.41 29.45 9.97
CA VAL A 123 14.18 28.23 10.22
C VAL A 123 13.35 27.19 10.96
N GLN A 124 12.51 27.61 11.92
CA GLN A 124 11.74 26.70 12.78
C GLN A 124 10.80 25.81 11.98
N ASP A 125 10.14 26.32 10.94
CA ASP A 125 9.22 25.56 10.10
C ASP A 125 9.94 24.49 9.24
N ARG A 126 11.28 24.47 9.23
CA ARG A 126 12.13 23.52 8.47
C ARG A 126 12.87 22.52 9.36
N LEU A 127 12.54 22.48 10.64
CA LEU A 127 13.11 21.55 11.60
C LEU A 127 12.21 20.32 11.79
N LEU A 128 12.83 19.20 12.16
CA LEU A 128 12.10 18.03 12.66
C LEU A 128 11.50 18.38 14.02
N ASN A 129 10.23 18.07 14.23
CA ASN A 129 9.55 18.28 15.51
C ASN A 129 9.35 16.94 16.20
N ASN A 130 9.65 16.88 17.50
CA ASN A 130 9.22 15.73 18.30
C ASN A 130 7.71 15.82 18.46
N LEU A 131 7.02 14.75 18.12
CA LEU A 131 5.60 14.63 18.29
C LEU A 131 5.34 13.63 19.42
N ASP A 132 4.63 14.08 20.45
CA ASP A 132 4.11 13.17 21.47
C ASP A 132 3.04 12.24 20.89
N MET A 133 2.62 11.24 21.68
CA MET A 133 1.60 10.29 21.25
C MET A 133 0.32 10.99 20.81
N ILE A 134 -0.02 10.89 19.51
CA ILE A 134 -1.27 11.37 18.93
C ILE A 134 -2.10 10.22 18.39
N GLU A 135 -3.42 10.39 18.39
CA GLU A 135 -4.38 9.42 17.84
C GLU A 135 -4.88 9.85 16.46
N GLY A 136 -5.07 8.87 15.60
CA GLY A 136 -5.58 9.08 14.25
C GLY A 136 -5.90 7.78 13.54
N ARG A 137 -6.46 7.91 12.35
CA ARG A 137 -6.78 6.79 11.48
C ARG A 137 -5.60 6.52 10.56
N LEU A 138 -5.14 5.28 10.52
CA LEU A 138 -4.12 4.84 9.57
C LEU A 138 -4.78 4.26 8.33
N GLN A 139 -4.49 4.84 7.18
CA GLN A 139 -4.93 4.41 5.86
C GLN A 139 -3.73 3.92 5.07
N ALA A 140 -3.98 3.05 4.09
CA ALA A 140 -2.98 2.62 3.12
C ALA A 140 -3.52 2.87 1.71
N ARG A 141 -2.66 3.35 0.81
CA ARG A 141 -3.00 3.65 -0.58
C ARG A 141 -1.95 3.05 -1.52
N TYR A 142 -2.40 2.39 -2.56
CA TYR A 142 -1.52 2.03 -3.68
C TYR A 142 -1.58 3.13 -4.75
N ASP A 143 -0.42 3.48 -5.30
CA ASP A 143 -0.28 4.27 -6.52
C ASP A 143 0.43 3.38 -7.57
N ASP A 144 -0.30 3.00 -8.62
CA ASP A 144 0.09 1.93 -9.54
C ASP A 144 0.44 2.45 -10.93
N TYR A 145 1.70 2.28 -11.32
CA TYR A 145 2.29 2.95 -12.48
C TYR A 145 2.23 2.10 -13.75
N GLU A 146 2.13 2.78 -14.90
CA GLU A 146 2.03 2.15 -16.23
C GLU A 146 3.23 1.25 -16.59
N ASN A 147 4.39 1.47 -15.96
CA ASN A 147 5.60 0.65 -16.13
C ASN A 147 5.60 -0.64 -15.28
N GLY A 148 4.53 -0.92 -14.51
CA GLY A 148 4.42 -2.08 -13.62
C GLY A 148 5.07 -1.91 -12.25
N THR A 149 5.61 -0.73 -11.92
CA THR A 149 6.00 -0.41 -10.53
C THR A 149 4.80 0.11 -9.75
N HIS A 150 4.89 0.13 -8.42
CA HIS A 150 3.88 0.70 -7.54
C HIS A 150 4.52 1.40 -6.34
N GLN A 151 3.73 2.17 -5.61
CA GLN A 151 4.08 2.70 -4.30
C GLN A 151 2.96 2.39 -3.30
N LEU A 152 3.30 1.76 -2.17
CA LEU A 152 2.39 1.62 -1.03
C LEU A 152 2.64 2.77 -0.06
N ARG A 153 1.68 3.68 0.05
CA ARG A 153 1.72 4.86 0.92
C ARG A 153 0.91 4.61 2.18
N HIS A 154 1.42 5.03 3.33
CA HIS A 154 0.70 5.00 4.59
C HIS A 154 0.32 6.42 4.99
N LEU A 155 -0.97 6.68 5.18
CA LEU A 155 -1.47 8.00 5.52
C LEU A 155 -2.10 7.99 6.90
N PHE A 156 -1.68 8.91 7.74
CA PHE A 156 -2.21 9.07 9.08
C PHE A 156 -3.07 10.33 9.15
N GLU A 157 -4.36 10.15 9.43
CA GLU A 157 -5.34 11.23 9.52
C GLU A 157 -5.75 11.48 10.97
N THR A 158 -5.55 12.71 11.46
CA THR A 158 -5.96 13.10 12.82
C THR A 158 -7.47 13.30 12.91
N ALA A 159 -8.02 13.30 14.13
CA ALA A 159 -9.44 13.58 14.36
C ALA A 159 -9.93 14.96 13.87
N ILE A 160 -9.01 15.88 13.58
CA ILE A 160 -9.32 17.22 13.04
C ILE A 160 -9.06 17.34 11.53
N GLY A 161 -8.71 16.23 10.86
CA GLY A 161 -8.54 16.13 9.41
C GLY A 161 -7.17 16.55 8.89
N GLU A 162 -6.15 16.66 9.76
CA GLU A 162 -4.76 16.80 9.30
C GLU A 162 -4.24 15.44 8.84
N ARG A 163 -3.50 15.40 7.74
CA ARG A 163 -3.01 14.18 7.12
C ARG A 163 -1.49 14.22 7.01
N PHE A 164 -0.84 13.13 7.40
CA PHE A 164 0.61 12.99 7.31
C PHE A 164 0.95 11.70 6.58
N GLU A 165 1.97 11.72 5.75
CA GLU A 165 2.55 10.48 5.24
C GLU A 165 3.38 9.82 6.33
N MET A 166 3.08 8.57 6.63
CA MET A 166 3.70 7.84 7.73
C MET A 166 4.82 6.94 7.21
N HIS A 167 6.02 7.12 7.76
CA HIS A 167 7.21 6.37 7.40
C HIS A 167 7.71 5.58 8.61
N PHE A 168 7.83 4.26 8.46
CA PHE A 168 8.33 3.39 9.52
C PHE A 168 9.84 3.22 9.39
N THR A 169 10.58 3.26 10.50
CA THR A 169 12.05 3.04 10.50
C THR A 169 12.47 1.59 10.23
N GLY A 170 11.51 0.71 9.96
CA GLY A 170 11.66 -0.72 9.69
C GLY A 170 10.37 -1.26 9.09
N GLU A 171 10.18 -2.58 9.14
CA GLU A 171 8.97 -3.21 8.62
C GLU A 171 7.71 -2.63 9.31
N PRO A 172 6.73 -2.11 8.55
CA PRO A 172 5.49 -1.63 9.12
C PRO A 172 4.75 -2.79 9.81
N PRO A 173 4.08 -2.54 10.94
CA PRO A 173 3.23 -3.55 11.55
C PRO A 173 2.11 -3.93 10.57
N VAL A 174 1.63 -5.18 10.66
CA VAL A 174 0.44 -5.59 9.91
C VAL A 174 -0.79 -4.97 10.58
N PHE A 175 -1.56 -4.17 9.84
CA PHE A 175 -2.81 -3.58 10.30
C PHE A 175 -3.90 -3.67 9.23
N PRO A 176 -5.16 -3.86 9.62
CA PRO A 176 -6.28 -3.57 8.74
C PRO A 176 -6.24 -2.09 8.36
N ALA A 177 -6.30 -1.78 7.07
CA ALA A 177 -6.41 -0.39 6.63
C ALA A 177 -7.68 0.26 7.22
N GLY A 178 -7.56 1.51 7.66
CA GLY A 178 -8.60 2.22 8.39
C GLY A 178 -8.54 2.03 9.92
N SER A 179 -7.57 1.29 10.46
CA SER A 179 -7.41 1.12 11.91
C SER A 179 -7.20 2.44 12.64
N MET A 180 -7.78 2.56 13.85
CA MET A 180 -7.43 3.64 14.77
C MET A 180 -6.12 3.29 15.46
N VAL A 181 -5.15 4.22 15.39
CA VAL A 181 -3.83 4.02 15.96
C VAL A 181 -3.43 5.22 16.79
N ARG A 182 -2.48 4.99 17.70
CA ARG A 182 -1.76 6.03 18.41
C ARG A 182 -0.29 5.94 18.04
N ALA A 183 0.29 7.04 17.60
CA ALA A 183 1.67 7.10 17.14
C ALA A 183 2.41 8.27 17.78
N LYS A 184 3.70 8.05 18.06
CA LYS A 184 4.69 9.03 18.52
C LYS A 184 5.87 8.95 17.57
N GLY A 185 6.47 10.10 17.25
CA GLY A 185 7.54 10.12 16.27
C GLY A 185 8.14 11.49 16.03
N LEU A 186 8.73 11.62 14.84
CA LEU A 186 9.24 12.88 14.32
C LEU A 186 8.32 13.39 13.23
N LEU A 187 8.03 14.68 13.26
CA LEU A 187 7.25 15.36 12.24
C LEU A 187 8.17 16.26 11.40
N LEU A 188 8.22 16.01 10.10
CA LEU A 188 8.77 16.92 9.11
C LEU A 188 7.59 17.61 8.40
N LEU A 189 7.39 18.91 8.65
CA LEU A 189 6.27 19.64 8.03
C LEU A 189 6.53 19.83 6.53
N GLY A 190 5.50 19.62 5.72
CA GLY A 190 5.56 19.81 4.27
C GLY A 190 5.88 21.26 3.89
N SER A 191 6.47 21.44 2.70
CA SER A 191 6.94 22.76 2.24
C SER A 191 5.81 23.71 1.82
N GLY A 192 4.57 23.23 1.78
CA GLY A 192 3.34 24.02 1.72
C GLY A 192 2.73 24.26 0.35
N ASP A 193 3.36 23.81 -0.75
CA ASP A 193 2.93 24.13 -2.12
C ASP A 193 2.75 22.90 -3.06
N SER A 194 3.03 21.67 -2.63
CA SER A 194 3.09 20.50 -3.54
C SER A 194 2.53 19.17 -3.04
N ASP A 195 2.06 19.08 -1.79
CA ASP A 195 1.81 17.80 -1.14
C ASP A 195 0.32 17.67 -0.74
N ASP A 196 -0.28 16.50 -0.96
CA ASP A 196 -1.64 16.16 -0.46
C ASP A 196 -1.70 16.03 1.07
N THR A 197 -0.55 16.17 1.75
CA THR A 197 -0.38 15.99 3.19
C THR A 197 0.21 17.25 3.83
N GLU A 198 0.05 17.37 5.14
CA GLU A 198 0.67 18.41 5.96
C GLU A 198 2.17 18.14 6.22
N GLY A 199 2.69 16.98 5.82
CA GLY A 199 4.09 16.57 5.98
C GLY A 199 4.26 15.07 6.27
N ASP A 200 5.44 14.71 6.76
CA ASP A 200 5.85 13.34 7.04
C ASP A 200 5.94 13.05 8.54
N LEU A 201 5.36 11.94 8.97
CA LEU A 201 5.41 11.41 10.33
C LEU A 201 6.27 10.14 10.35
N ILE A 202 7.44 10.24 10.96
CA ILE A 202 8.40 9.14 11.07
C ILE A 202 8.22 8.42 12.40
N VAL A 203 7.97 7.12 12.35
CA VAL A 203 7.60 6.28 13.50
C VAL A 203 8.52 5.07 13.63
N GLU A 204 9.01 4.82 14.84
CA GLU A 204 9.68 3.56 15.15
C GLU A 204 8.61 2.48 15.41
N PRO A 205 8.65 1.31 14.74
CA PRO A 205 7.69 0.24 15.01
C PRO A 205 8.00 -0.41 16.36
N GLY A 206 7.10 -0.29 17.35
CA GLY A 206 7.31 -0.92 18.66
C GLY A 206 6.39 -0.44 19.77
N ALA A 207 6.33 -1.23 20.85
CA ALA A 207 5.55 -0.92 22.05
C ALA A 207 6.07 0.37 22.70
N GLY A 208 5.26 1.43 22.67
CA GLY A 208 5.56 2.75 23.23
C GLY A 208 5.67 3.89 22.21
N SER A 209 5.78 3.58 20.92
CA SER A 209 5.79 4.56 19.81
C SER A 209 4.65 4.35 18.82
N PHE A 210 4.12 3.14 18.71
CA PHE A 210 2.98 2.84 17.84
C PHE A 210 2.07 1.79 18.50
N GLU A 211 0.77 2.07 18.54
CA GLU A 211 -0.24 1.19 19.12
C GLU A 211 -1.52 1.20 18.27
N ILE A 212 -2.07 0.03 17.98
CA ILE A 212 -3.40 -0.10 17.36
C ILE A 212 -4.44 -0.07 18.49
N LEU A 213 -5.34 0.90 18.46
CA LEU A 213 -6.31 1.15 19.53
C LEU A 213 -7.61 0.36 19.36
N GLU A 214 -8.09 0.23 18.13
CA GLU A 214 -9.27 -0.55 17.77
C GLU A 214 -8.99 -1.27 16.46
N CYS A 215 -8.92 -2.60 16.52
CA CYS A 215 -9.18 -3.45 15.36
C CYS A 215 -10.70 -3.47 15.19
N CYS A 216 -11.19 -3.34 13.96
CA CYS A 216 -12.60 -3.47 13.61
C CYS A 216 -13.23 -4.65 14.38
N GLU A 217 -14.36 -4.41 15.05
CA GLU A 217 -15.00 -5.34 15.97
C GLU A 217 -15.09 -6.78 15.43
N SER A 218 -14.49 -7.74 16.16
CA SER A 218 -15.17 -9.00 16.44
C SER A 218 -14.89 -9.42 17.88
N GLY A 219 -15.94 -9.43 18.70
CA GLY A 219 -15.88 -9.94 20.06
C GLY A 219 -15.67 -11.45 20.03
N GLY A 220 -14.55 -11.92 20.58
CA GLY A 220 -14.33 -13.35 20.76
C GLY A 220 -12.98 -13.68 21.39
N THR A 221 -12.96 -13.86 22.71
CA THR A 221 -11.89 -14.62 23.39
C THR A 221 -12.05 -16.11 23.06
N SER A 222 -11.36 -16.62 22.04
CA SER A 222 -10.93 -18.04 21.95
C SER A 222 -10.13 -18.33 20.69
N SER A 223 -9.13 -19.20 20.85
CA SER A 223 -8.24 -19.79 19.86
C SER A 223 -8.95 -20.56 18.72
N ALA A 224 -9.42 -19.85 17.70
CA ALA A 224 -9.74 -20.40 16.39
C ALA A 224 -9.09 -19.51 15.32
N SER A 225 -8.36 -20.14 14.40
CA SER A 225 -7.81 -19.50 13.19
C SER A 225 -8.95 -18.90 12.38
N TYR A 226 -9.06 -17.59 12.38
CA TYR A 226 -9.90 -16.81 11.50
C TYR A 226 -9.09 -15.59 11.10
N THR A 227 -8.76 -15.48 9.81
CA THR A 227 -8.58 -14.17 9.18
C THR A 227 -9.91 -13.43 9.30
N PRO A 228 -9.98 -12.25 9.94
CA PRO A 228 -11.23 -11.51 9.98
C PRO A 228 -11.61 -11.17 8.54
N GLU A 229 -12.80 -11.62 8.15
CA GLU A 229 -13.47 -11.26 6.92
C GLU A 229 -13.48 -9.73 6.78
N LEU A 230 -13.12 -9.25 5.59
CA LEU A 230 -13.09 -7.81 5.33
C LEU A 230 -14.51 -7.25 5.35
N ALA A 231 -14.68 -6.08 5.98
CA ALA A 231 -15.96 -5.40 5.99
C ALA A 231 -16.32 -4.87 4.59
N ASP A 232 -17.62 -4.77 4.31
CA ASP A 232 -18.15 -4.18 3.07
C ASP A 232 -17.68 -4.87 1.77
N THR A 233 -17.67 -6.21 1.74
CA THR A 233 -17.32 -7.01 0.54
C THR A 233 -18.50 -7.65 -0.20
N TYR A 234 -19.71 -7.61 0.37
CA TYR A 234 -20.93 -8.25 -0.16
C TYR A 234 -22.00 -7.28 -0.65
N GLY A 235 -22.91 -7.80 -1.46
CA GLY A 235 -24.09 -7.09 -1.94
C GLY A 235 -23.73 -6.08 -3.03
N ASP A 236 -24.65 -5.14 -3.24
CA ASP A 236 -24.48 -4.06 -4.21
C ASP A 236 -23.53 -2.99 -3.65
N LYS A 237 -22.45 -2.72 -4.39
CA LYS A 237 -21.48 -1.66 -4.12
C LYS A 237 -21.87 -0.44 -4.94
N THR A 238 -22.74 0.37 -4.36
CA THR A 238 -23.17 1.62 -4.99
C THR A 238 -21.95 2.51 -5.25
N THR A 239 -21.72 2.88 -6.51
CA THR A 239 -20.52 3.59 -6.95
C THR A 239 -20.88 4.89 -7.66
N LEU A 240 -20.34 6.01 -7.20
CA LEU A 240 -20.43 7.29 -7.88
C LEU A 240 -19.16 7.53 -8.67
N VAL A 241 -19.30 7.62 -9.98
CA VAL A 241 -18.18 7.88 -10.90
C VAL A 241 -18.20 9.34 -11.28
N MET A 242 -17.10 10.06 -11.10
CA MET A 242 -17.01 11.49 -11.39
C MET A 242 -15.96 11.75 -12.47
N LEU A 243 -16.40 12.31 -13.60
CA LEU A 243 -15.52 12.65 -14.71
C LEU A 243 -15.00 14.07 -14.52
N VAL A 244 -13.68 14.23 -14.43
CA VAL A 244 -13.06 15.55 -14.23
C VAL A 244 -11.94 15.83 -15.22
N ASN A 245 -11.86 17.06 -15.71
CA ASN A 245 -10.73 17.56 -16.48
C ASN A 245 -10.16 18.85 -15.91
N PHE A 246 -9.04 19.29 -16.46
CA PHE A 246 -8.18 20.30 -15.82
C PHE A 246 -8.37 21.69 -16.41
N ARG A 247 -8.14 22.73 -15.62
CA ARG A 247 -8.27 24.14 -16.02
C ARG A 247 -7.48 24.48 -17.29
N ASN A 248 -6.25 23.98 -17.39
CA ASN A 248 -5.36 24.17 -18.53
C ASN A 248 -5.66 23.24 -19.72
N ALA A 249 -6.62 22.31 -19.58
CA ALA A 249 -6.99 21.30 -20.56
C ALA A 249 -8.50 21.03 -20.57
N SER A 250 -9.32 22.08 -20.49
CA SER A 250 -10.78 21.97 -20.29
C SER A 250 -11.56 21.32 -21.44
N GLY A 251 -10.95 21.13 -22.60
CA GLY A 251 -11.53 20.39 -23.73
C GLY A 251 -11.14 18.91 -23.78
N ASP A 252 -10.29 18.45 -22.85
CA ASP A 252 -9.84 17.06 -22.80
C ASP A 252 -10.91 16.20 -22.09
N MET A 253 -11.73 15.54 -22.89
CA MET A 253 -12.85 14.69 -22.47
C MET A 253 -12.86 13.44 -23.35
N PRO A 254 -11.90 12.51 -23.17
CA PRO A 254 -11.65 11.44 -24.13
C PRO A 254 -12.74 10.35 -24.17
N TRP A 255 -13.61 10.31 -23.17
CA TRP A 255 -14.70 9.34 -23.04
C TRP A 255 -16.02 10.04 -22.76
N SER A 256 -17.11 9.51 -23.31
CA SER A 256 -18.46 9.94 -22.93
C SER A 256 -18.90 9.27 -21.62
N ALA A 257 -19.80 9.93 -20.87
CA ALA A 257 -20.38 9.33 -19.66
C ALA A 257 -20.99 7.95 -19.90
N ALA A 258 -21.66 7.75 -21.05
CA ALA A 258 -22.25 6.46 -21.42
C ALA A 258 -21.19 5.36 -21.69
N GLN A 259 -20.01 5.71 -22.21
CA GLN A 259 -18.91 4.75 -22.34
C GLN A 259 -18.38 4.33 -20.98
N VAL A 260 -18.19 5.28 -20.06
CA VAL A 260 -17.73 5.00 -18.70
C VAL A 260 -18.77 4.18 -17.91
N GLU A 261 -20.05 4.51 -18.07
CA GLU A 261 -21.18 3.79 -17.48
C GLU A 261 -21.20 2.32 -17.93
N GLN A 262 -21.04 2.06 -19.24
CA GLN A 262 -20.98 0.70 -19.78
C GLN A 262 -19.78 -0.08 -19.25
N VAL A 263 -18.61 0.54 -19.14
CA VAL A 263 -17.42 -0.11 -18.59
C VAL A 263 -17.66 -0.49 -17.13
N ILE A 264 -18.08 0.44 -16.28
CA ILE A 264 -18.14 0.21 -14.83
C ILE A 264 -19.36 -0.63 -14.43
N PHE A 265 -20.56 -0.27 -14.92
CA PHE A 265 -21.81 -0.93 -14.51
C PHE A 265 -22.22 -2.08 -15.44
N GLY A 266 -21.56 -2.22 -16.59
CA GLY A 266 -21.67 -3.38 -17.48
C GLY A 266 -20.53 -4.37 -17.25
N ASP A 267 -19.35 -4.04 -17.77
CA ASP A 267 -18.24 -5.00 -17.89
C ASP A 267 -17.61 -5.33 -16.53
N ILE A 268 -17.30 -4.31 -15.72
CA ILE A 268 -16.71 -4.49 -14.38
C ILE A 268 -17.71 -5.10 -13.42
N ASN A 269 -18.98 -4.67 -13.46
CA ASN A 269 -20.03 -5.34 -12.69
C ASN A 269 -20.14 -6.84 -13.05
N ALA A 270 -20.07 -7.20 -14.34
CA ALA A 270 -20.08 -8.60 -14.76
C ALA A 270 -18.89 -9.37 -14.17
N PHE A 271 -17.69 -8.77 -14.15
CA PHE A 271 -16.53 -9.34 -13.48
C PHE A 271 -16.78 -9.58 -11.99
N PHE A 272 -17.25 -8.58 -11.24
CA PHE A 272 -17.50 -8.74 -9.80
C PHE A 272 -18.59 -9.77 -9.50
N VAL A 273 -19.65 -9.83 -10.30
CA VAL A 273 -20.71 -10.84 -10.17
C VAL A 273 -20.17 -12.24 -10.40
N GLU A 274 -19.35 -12.46 -11.44
CA GLU A 274 -18.75 -13.78 -11.69
C GLU A 274 -17.70 -14.12 -10.63
N ALA A 275 -16.78 -13.20 -10.35
CA ALA A 275 -15.65 -13.41 -9.45
C ALA A 275 -16.06 -13.75 -8.02
N SER A 276 -17.19 -13.18 -7.58
CA SER A 276 -17.76 -13.37 -6.25
C SER A 276 -18.83 -14.47 -6.17
N TYR A 277 -19.11 -15.18 -7.27
CA TYR A 277 -20.21 -16.15 -7.34
C TYR A 277 -21.59 -15.53 -7.04
N GLY A 278 -21.79 -14.28 -7.49
CA GLY A 278 -23.02 -13.51 -7.32
C GLY A 278 -23.17 -12.83 -5.95
N GLN A 279 -22.13 -12.87 -5.12
CA GLN A 279 -22.15 -12.30 -3.77
C GLN A 279 -21.89 -10.79 -3.75
N ALA A 280 -21.28 -10.25 -4.80
CA ALA A 280 -21.02 -8.82 -4.98
C ALA A 280 -21.46 -8.35 -6.37
N SER A 281 -21.92 -7.11 -6.43
CA SER A 281 -22.29 -6.43 -7.68
C SER A 281 -21.98 -4.94 -7.57
N ILE A 282 -21.95 -4.23 -8.68
CA ILE A 282 -21.69 -2.80 -8.74
C ILE A 282 -22.83 -2.13 -9.51
N SER A 283 -23.47 -1.16 -8.87
CA SER A 283 -24.45 -0.27 -9.47
C SER A 283 -24.12 1.19 -9.14
N GLY A 284 -24.77 2.15 -9.78
CA GLY A 284 -24.62 3.55 -9.39
C GLY A 284 -24.85 4.53 -10.52
N ALA A 285 -24.08 5.62 -10.52
CA ALA A 285 -24.26 6.72 -11.45
C ALA A 285 -22.92 7.33 -11.90
N VAL A 286 -22.94 7.93 -13.09
CA VAL A 286 -21.84 8.74 -13.63
C VAL A 286 -22.23 10.22 -13.59
N VAL A 287 -21.42 11.04 -12.93
CA VAL A 287 -21.47 12.50 -13.01
C VAL A 287 -20.66 12.92 -14.24
N ASP A 288 -21.31 13.64 -15.15
CA ASP A 288 -20.70 14.09 -16.41
C ASP A 288 -19.54 15.08 -16.16
N TRP A 289 -18.76 15.34 -17.21
CA TRP A 289 -17.52 16.10 -17.15
C TRP A 289 -17.64 17.46 -16.47
N THR A 290 -16.72 17.70 -15.53
CA THR A 290 -16.50 19.03 -14.93
C THR A 290 -15.03 19.45 -15.04
N THR A 291 -14.80 20.75 -15.22
CA THR A 291 -13.45 21.32 -15.17
C THR A 291 -13.14 21.78 -13.75
N ILE A 292 -12.14 21.15 -13.12
CA ILE A 292 -11.66 21.51 -11.78
C ILE A 292 -10.59 22.62 -11.84
N ASP A 293 -10.42 23.36 -10.75
CA ASP A 293 -9.43 24.45 -10.64
C ASP A 293 -8.02 23.92 -10.32
N GLN A 294 -7.59 22.92 -11.07
CA GLN A 294 -6.27 22.30 -11.00
C GLN A 294 -5.71 22.15 -12.41
N ASP A 295 -4.40 22.34 -12.55
CA ASP A 295 -3.71 22.14 -13.82
C ASP A 295 -3.22 20.69 -13.93
N SER A 296 -3.28 20.12 -15.14
CA SER A 296 -2.83 18.74 -15.41
C SER A 296 -1.34 18.51 -15.14
N THR A 297 -0.56 19.57 -14.93
CA THR A 297 0.86 19.53 -14.57
C THR A 297 1.13 19.39 -13.08
N THR A 298 0.07 19.24 -12.27
CA THR A 298 0.16 19.02 -10.82
C THR A 298 -0.38 17.64 -10.46
N CYS A 299 0.14 17.04 -9.39
CA CYS A 299 -0.39 15.81 -8.82
C CYS A 299 -0.86 16.04 -7.40
N LEU A 300 -2.17 16.27 -7.25
CA LEU A 300 -2.84 16.42 -5.95
C LEU A 300 -4.17 15.64 -5.98
N PRO A 301 -4.14 14.29 -5.97
CA PRO A 301 -5.33 13.45 -6.05
C PRO A 301 -6.39 13.73 -4.98
N ASP A 302 -6.01 14.10 -3.76
CA ASP A 302 -6.99 14.36 -2.69
C ASP A 302 -7.69 15.72 -2.88
N GLU A 303 -6.97 16.74 -3.37
CA GLU A 303 -7.60 18.00 -3.79
C GLU A 303 -8.54 17.81 -4.99
N LEU A 304 -8.11 17.00 -5.97
CA LEU A 304 -8.93 16.59 -7.11
C LEU A 304 -10.24 15.95 -6.64
N ALA A 305 -10.15 14.97 -5.73
CA ALA A 305 -11.30 14.30 -5.16
C ALA A 305 -12.25 15.28 -4.44
N SER A 306 -11.70 16.22 -3.67
CA SER A 306 -12.49 17.27 -3.01
C SER A 306 -13.27 18.13 -4.01
N MET A 307 -12.61 18.62 -5.08
CA MET A 307 -13.27 19.46 -6.10
C MET A 307 -14.31 18.68 -6.91
N ALA A 308 -14.05 17.39 -7.19
CA ALA A 308 -15.00 16.50 -7.84
C ALA A 308 -16.25 16.28 -6.97
N ASN A 309 -16.07 16.06 -5.66
CA ASN A 309 -17.16 15.91 -4.70
C ASN A 309 -18.02 17.18 -4.61
N ASP A 310 -17.41 18.36 -4.53
CA ASP A 310 -18.14 19.64 -4.54
C ASP A 310 -18.99 19.80 -5.80
N ASN A 311 -18.46 19.37 -6.96
CA ASN A 311 -19.21 19.39 -8.21
C ASN A 311 -20.36 18.37 -8.23
N ALA A 312 -20.15 17.16 -7.74
CA ALA A 312 -21.19 16.15 -7.64
C ALA A 312 -22.35 16.64 -6.75
N ILE A 313 -22.03 17.27 -5.60
CA ILE A 313 -23.01 17.91 -4.71
C ILE A 313 -23.77 19.02 -5.43
N ALA A 314 -23.08 19.88 -6.19
CA ALA A 314 -23.71 20.93 -6.97
C ALA A 314 -24.66 20.39 -8.07
N ASN A 315 -24.43 19.16 -8.55
CA ASN A 315 -25.28 18.45 -9.51
C ASN A 315 -26.35 17.56 -8.85
N GLY A 316 -26.51 17.63 -7.51
CA GLY A 316 -27.58 16.94 -6.80
C GLY A 316 -27.28 15.50 -6.40
N TYR A 317 -26.02 15.08 -6.47
CA TYR A 317 -25.56 13.79 -5.92
C TYR A 317 -25.10 13.97 -4.47
N ASP A 318 -25.21 12.91 -3.67
CA ASP A 318 -24.65 12.85 -2.32
C ASP A 318 -23.51 11.82 -2.29
N PRO A 319 -22.24 12.25 -2.40
CA PRO A 319 -21.11 11.33 -2.37
C PRO A 319 -21.07 10.43 -1.12
N LEU A 320 -21.58 10.90 0.02
CA LEU A 320 -21.62 10.11 1.27
C LEU A 320 -22.66 8.98 1.21
N GLY A 321 -23.58 9.01 0.23
CA GLY A 321 -24.59 7.99 0.02
C GLY A 321 -24.12 6.78 -0.80
N TYR A 322 -22.88 6.79 -1.30
CA TYR A 322 -22.32 5.72 -2.12
C TYR A 322 -21.24 4.94 -1.34
N ASN A 323 -21.17 3.62 -1.59
CA ASN A 323 -20.12 2.77 -1.06
C ASN A 323 -18.74 3.11 -1.65
N ARG A 324 -18.70 3.58 -2.90
CA ARG A 324 -17.47 3.84 -3.65
C ARG A 324 -17.53 5.16 -4.42
N LEU A 325 -16.40 5.85 -4.48
CA LEU A 325 -16.18 7.07 -5.25
C LEU A 325 -15.03 6.81 -6.22
N VAL A 326 -15.31 6.92 -7.52
CA VAL A 326 -14.31 6.68 -8.58
C VAL A 326 -14.11 7.98 -9.36
N TYR A 327 -12.90 8.51 -9.33
CA TYR A 327 -12.54 9.72 -10.07
C TYR A 327 -11.83 9.34 -11.36
N VAL A 328 -12.42 9.66 -12.52
CA VAL A 328 -11.86 9.34 -13.84
C VAL A 328 -11.44 10.63 -14.53
N PHE A 329 -10.19 10.70 -14.97
CA PHE A 329 -9.63 11.92 -15.56
C PHE A 329 -8.58 11.63 -16.65
N PRO A 330 -8.33 12.56 -17.58
CA PRO A 330 -7.26 12.44 -18.57
C PRO A 330 -5.89 12.43 -17.91
N LYS A 331 -4.85 11.97 -18.63
CA LYS A 331 -3.50 11.82 -18.07
C LYS A 331 -2.99 13.14 -17.47
N ASN A 332 -2.52 13.09 -16.21
CA ASN A 332 -1.91 14.23 -15.51
C ASN A 332 -0.48 13.91 -15.00
N ALA A 333 0.07 14.78 -14.16
CA ALA A 333 1.43 14.64 -13.62
C ALA A 333 1.61 13.54 -12.56
N CYS A 334 0.56 12.85 -12.10
CA CYS A 334 0.68 11.85 -11.04
C CYS A 334 1.43 10.57 -11.43
N GLY A 335 1.55 10.28 -12.72
CA GLY A 335 2.30 9.13 -13.23
C GLY A 335 1.64 7.76 -13.03
N PHE A 336 0.86 7.56 -11.96
CA PHE A 336 0.07 6.35 -11.78
C PHE A 336 -1.03 6.25 -12.83
N SER A 337 -1.43 5.02 -13.18
CA SER A 337 -2.59 4.71 -14.02
C SER A 337 -3.84 4.45 -13.19
N GLY A 338 -3.66 3.89 -11.99
CA GLY A 338 -4.68 3.71 -10.96
C GLY A 338 -4.10 4.03 -9.58
N SER A 339 -4.96 4.44 -8.66
CA SER A 339 -4.62 4.62 -7.26
C SER A 339 -5.86 4.38 -6.41
N ALA A 340 -5.73 3.70 -5.27
CA ALA A 340 -6.86 3.36 -4.44
C ALA A 340 -6.49 3.19 -2.97
N TYR A 341 -7.40 3.61 -2.08
CA TYR A 341 -7.29 3.25 -0.67
C TYR A 341 -7.62 1.78 -0.46
N ILE A 342 -6.76 1.09 0.27
CA ILE A 342 -6.98 -0.29 0.68
C ILE A 342 -8.08 -0.33 1.73
N GLY A 343 -9.12 -1.12 1.52
CA GLY A 343 -10.29 -1.21 2.41
C GLY A 343 -11.05 0.11 2.57
N GLY A 344 -10.75 1.10 1.72
CA GLY A 344 -11.43 2.39 1.66
C GLY A 344 -12.44 2.45 0.52
N ASN A 345 -12.95 3.65 0.25
CA ASN A 345 -14.01 3.86 -0.74
C ASN A 345 -13.58 4.71 -1.94
N ILE A 346 -12.30 5.05 -2.09
CA ILE A 346 -11.86 5.97 -3.16
C ILE A 346 -10.89 5.27 -4.10
N SER A 347 -11.11 5.47 -5.40
CA SER A 347 -10.19 5.14 -6.47
C SER A 347 -10.03 6.31 -7.45
N TRP A 348 -8.81 6.49 -7.97
CA TRP A 348 -8.45 7.43 -9.03
C TRP A 348 -8.00 6.67 -10.26
N ILE A 349 -8.60 6.97 -11.41
CA ILE A 349 -8.30 6.34 -12.70
C ILE A 349 -7.75 7.41 -13.64
N ASN A 350 -6.48 7.26 -14.02
CA ASN A 350 -5.69 8.30 -14.66
C ASN A 350 -5.35 7.95 -16.11
N GLY A 351 -5.94 8.68 -17.06
CA GLY A 351 -5.63 8.56 -18.48
C GLY A 351 -6.14 7.30 -19.17
N THR A 352 -6.98 6.50 -18.50
CA THR A 352 -7.53 5.25 -19.01
C THR A 352 -8.95 4.98 -18.52
N ILE A 353 -9.64 4.03 -19.17
CA ILE A 353 -10.86 3.36 -18.66
C ILE A 353 -10.73 1.84 -18.86
N ASP A 354 -9.50 1.35 -18.83
CA ASP A 354 -9.18 -0.06 -19.01
C ASP A 354 -9.79 -0.92 -17.89
N ASN A 355 -10.42 -2.02 -18.28
CA ASN A 355 -11.16 -2.86 -17.33
C ASN A 355 -10.24 -3.42 -16.23
N ARG A 356 -9.00 -3.81 -16.59
CA ARG A 356 -8.05 -4.39 -15.65
C ARG A 356 -7.68 -3.38 -14.57
N VAL A 357 -7.39 -2.14 -14.94
CA VAL A 357 -7.06 -1.06 -13.99
C VAL A 357 -8.24 -0.81 -13.04
N ILE A 358 -9.46 -0.64 -13.57
CA ILE A 358 -10.62 -0.34 -12.72
C ILE A 358 -10.95 -1.51 -11.79
N ALA A 359 -10.92 -2.76 -12.27
CA ALA A 359 -11.15 -3.93 -11.44
C ALA A 359 -10.10 -4.05 -10.32
N HIS A 360 -8.84 -3.75 -10.64
CA HIS A 360 -7.71 -3.73 -9.69
C HIS A 360 -7.93 -2.71 -8.57
N GLU A 361 -8.22 -1.45 -8.93
CA GLU A 361 -8.44 -0.38 -7.95
C GLU A 361 -9.66 -0.65 -7.05
N LEU A 362 -10.73 -1.22 -7.61
CA LEU A 362 -11.90 -1.60 -6.83
C LEU A 362 -11.63 -2.81 -5.93
N GLY A 363 -10.70 -3.69 -6.32
CA GLY A 363 -10.15 -4.75 -5.48
C GLY A 363 -9.40 -4.20 -4.27
N HIS A 364 -8.59 -3.15 -4.44
CA HIS A 364 -7.96 -2.44 -3.32
C HIS A 364 -9.00 -1.88 -2.35
N ASN A 365 -10.03 -1.20 -2.85
CA ASN A 365 -11.11 -0.70 -2.00
C ASN A 365 -11.84 -1.81 -1.21
N LEU A 366 -11.84 -3.07 -1.68
CA LEU A 366 -12.34 -4.20 -0.89
C LEU A 366 -11.36 -4.68 0.20
N GLY A 367 -10.12 -4.20 0.20
CA GLY A 367 -9.07 -4.56 1.15
C GLY A 367 -8.04 -5.54 0.62
N LEU A 368 -7.99 -5.76 -0.70
CA LEU A 368 -6.97 -6.58 -1.33
C LEU A 368 -5.64 -5.83 -1.47
N TYR A 369 -4.54 -6.55 -1.32
CA TYR A 369 -3.19 -6.08 -1.64
C TYR A 369 -2.74 -6.76 -2.93
N HIS A 370 -1.63 -6.31 -3.51
CA HIS A 370 -1.06 -6.94 -4.68
C HIS A 370 -0.83 -8.45 -4.48
N SER A 371 -1.18 -9.22 -5.49
CA SER A 371 -0.82 -10.63 -5.62
C SER A 371 0.52 -10.71 -6.36
N GLU A 372 1.45 -11.46 -5.81
CA GLU A 372 2.85 -11.48 -6.23
C GLU A 372 3.26 -12.91 -6.60
N SER A 373 4.46 -13.10 -7.14
CA SER A 373 5.05 -14.44 -7.33
C SER A 373 6.26 -14.65 -6.44
N LEU A 374 6.52 -15.90 -6.09
CA LEU A 374 7.75 -16.33 -5.43
C LEU A 374 8.56 -17.19 -6.40
N GLU A 375 9.68 -16.64 -6.86
CA GLU A 375 10.64 -17.32 -7.73
C GLU A 375 11.81 -17.82 -6.90
N CYS A 376 12.13 -19.11 -6.96
CA CYS A 376 13.16 -19.74 -6.15
C CYS A 376 14.27 -20.41 -6.97
N GLY A 377 14.39 -20.07 -8.26
CA GLY A 377 15.40 -20.63 -9.14
C GLY A 377 15.02 -22.04 -9.55
N ASP A 378 15.81 -23.05 -9.16
CA ASP A 378 15.54 -24.45 -9.51
C ASP A 378 14.60 -25.19 -8.52
N GLN A 379 14.04 -24.46 -7.55
CA GLN A 379 13.14 -24.94 -6.52
C GLN A 379 11.77 -24.26 -6.62
N VAL A 380 10.71 -24.89 -6.11
CA VAL A 380 9.34 -24.33 -6.14
C VAL A 380 9.12 -23.28 -5.03
N ALA A 381 9.68 -23.50 -3.83
CA ALA A 381 9.37 -22.67 -2.66
C ALA A 381 10.50 -22.63 -1.61
N SER A 382 11.72 -23.04 -1.95
CA SER A 382 12.83 -23.19 -1.01
C SER A 382 14.15 -22.66 -1.58
N GLY A 383 15.15 -22.42 -0.73
CA GLY A 383 16.44 -21.89 -1.15
C GLY A 383 16.43 -20.36 -1.26
N SER A 384 17.12 -19.84 -2.27
CA SER A 384 17.23 -18.39 -2.51
C SER A 384 16.08 -17.92 -3.37
N CYS A 385 15.04 -17.37 -2.73
CA CYS A 385 13.85 -16.90 -3.40
C CYS A 385 13.84 -15.38 -3.56
N SER A 386 13.26 -14.92 -4.66
CA SER A 386 12.96 -13.53 -4.98
C SER A 386 11.46 -13.37 -5.11
N THR A 387 10.93 -12.36 -4.43
CA THR A 387 9.54 -11.96 -4.58
C THR A 387 9.41 -11.03 -5.78
N ILE A 388 8.47 -11.33 -6.68
CA ILE A 388 8.18 -10.51 -7.86
C ILE A 388 6.84 -9.82 -7.64
N TYR A 389 6.89 -8.52 -7.42
CA TYR A 389 5.70 -7.69 -7.31
C TYR A 389 4.85 -7.77 -8.58
N TYR A 390 3.53 -7.87 -8.42
CA TYR A 390 2.57 -8.18 -9.49
C TYR A 390 2.82 -9.49 -10.26
N GLY A 391 3.73 -10.34 -9.76
CA GLY A 391 4.15 -11.54 -10.47
C GLY A 391 3.03 -12.56 -10.67
N ASP A 392 1.93 -12.49 -9.90
CA ASP A 392 0.80 -13.39 -10.04
C ASP A 392 0.08 -13.12 -11.36
N THR A 393 0.31 -13.98 -12.35
CA THR A 393 -0.27 -13.85 -13.69
C THR A 393 -1.72 -14.30 -13.77
N LEU A 394 -2.27 -14.86 -12.68
CA LEU A 394 -3.59 -15.49 -12.64
C LEU A 394 -4.61 -14.68 -11.84
N ASP A 395 -4.17 -13.59 -11.22
CA ASP A 395 -4.97 -12.77 -10.32
C ASP A 395 -5.04 -11.33 -10.83
N THR A 396 -6.23 -10.73 -10.80
CA THR A 396 -6.43 -9.30 -11.10
C THR A 396 -5.57 -8.39 -10.23
N MET A 397 -5.30 -8.77 -8.97
CA MET A 397 -4.38 -8.06 -8.06
C MET A 397 -2.90 -8.26 -8.41
N GLY A 398 -2.58 -9.09 -9.40
CA GLY A 398 -1.26 -9.22 -10.00
C GLY A 398 -1.27 -8.68 -11.44
N THR A 399 -0.81 -9.49 -12.39
CA THR A 399 -0.80 -9.19 -13.83
C THR A 399 -1.91 -9.89 -14.61
N GLY A 400 -2.77 -10.67 -13.93
CA GLY A 400 -3.93 -11.31 -14.54
C GLY A 400 -4.88 -10.28 -15.17
N ASN A 401 -5.20 -10.46 -16.45
CA ASN A 401 -6.07 -9.54 -17.18
C ASN A 401 -7.55 -9.82 -16.89
N ASN A 402 -8.10 -9.14 -15.90
CA ASN A 402 -9.48 -9.34 -15.40
C ASN A 402 -9.74 -10.80 -15.00
N ALA A 403 -8.75 -11.50 -14.46
CA ALA A 403 -8.90 -12.89 -14.00
C ALA A 403 -9.44 -12.95 -12.57
N HIS A 404 -10.02 -14.08 -12.16
CA HIS A 404 -10.51 -14.25 -10.80
C HIS A 404 -9.40 -14.00 -9.76
N PHE A 405 -9.78 -13.37 -8.63
CA PHE A 405 -8.91 -13.31 -7.45
C PHE A 405 -8.57 -14.73 -6.94
N ASN A 406 -7.34 -14.94 -6.48
CA ASN A 406 -6.91 -16.22 -5.95
C ASN A 406 -7.65 -16.58 -4.64
N ALA A 407 -7.50 -17.83 -4.19
CA ALA A 407 -8.25 -18.40 -3.09
C ALA A 407 -7.95 -17.71 -1.75
N PHE A 408 -6.72 -17.26 -1.54
CA PHE A 408 -6.38 -16.48 -0.35
C PHE A 408 -7.13 -15.14 -0.35
N GLN A 409 -7.17 -14.44 -1.47
CA GLN A 409 -7.90 -13.18 -1.58
C GLN A 409 -9.40 -13.38 -1.46
N LYS A 410 -9.99 -14.39 -2.13
CA LYS A 410 -11.43 -14.68 -1.99
C LYS A 410 -11.83 -15.15 -0.60
N GLU A 411 -10.99 -15.91 0.10
CA GLU A 411 -11.22 -16.25 1.51
C GLU A 411 -11.23 -14.98 2.37
N ARG A 412 -10.30 -14.04 2.15
CA ARG A 412 -10.28 -12.76 2.87
C ARG A 412 -11.51 -11.89 2.61
N LEU A 413 -12.04 -11.93 1.39
CA LEU A 413 -13.28 -11.25 1.02
C LEU A 413 -14.54 -11.95 1.55
N GLY A 414 -14.40 -13.21 1.98
CA GLY A 414 -15.51 -14.10 2.33
C GLY A 414 -16.26 -14.67 1.12
N TRP A 415 -15.79 -14.40 -0.10
CA TRP A 415 -16.42 -14.93 -1.32
C TRP A 415 -16.21 -16.44 -1.52
N LEU A 416 -15.21 -17.02 -0.84
CA LEU A 416 -15.16 -18.45 -0.57
C LEU A 416 -15.56 -18.66 0.89
N LEU A 417 -16.65 -19.39 1.09
CA LEU A 417 -17.11 -19.73 2.43
C LEU A 417 -16.24 -20.84 3.02
N PRO A 418 -16.20 -21.01 4.36
CA PRO A 418 -15.44 -22.10 4.98
C PRO A 418 -15.79 -23.49 4.45
N GLU A 419 -17.03 -23.72 4.01
CA GLU A 419 -17.45 -24.97 3.36
C GLU A 419 -16.91 -25.18 1.93
N ASP A 420 -16.50 -24.09 1.25
CA ASP A 420 -15.93 -24.13 -0.10
C ASP A 420 -14.43 -24.46 -0.07
N ILE A 421 -13.81 -24.36 1.11
CA ILE A 421 -12.38 -24.54 1.32
C ILE A 421 -12.14 -25.78 2.20
N VAL A 422 -11.37 -26.74 1.70
CA VAL A 422 -10.99 -27.92 2.48
C VAL A 422 -9.60 -27.73 3.08
N GLU A 423 -9.52 -27.63 4.41
CA GLU A 423 -8.25 -27.72 5.13
C GLU A 423 -7.76 -29.18 5.18
N VAL A 424 -6.60 -29.42 4.56
CA VAL A 424 -5.98 -30.73 4.44
C VAL A 424 -5.16 -31.04 5.70
N SER A 425 -5.66 -32.00 6.49
CA SER A 425 -5.05 -32.41 7.76
C SER A 425 -4.63 -33.89 7.80
N SER A 426 -4.87 -34.63 6.72
CA SER A 426 -4.52 -36.06 6.61
C SER A 426 -4.11 -36.40 5.19
N ALA A 427 -3.29 -37.44 5.04
CA ALA A 427 -2.99 -37.97 3.71
C ALA A 427 -4.27 -38.53 3.05
N GLY A 428 -4.44 -38.28 1.76
CA GLY A 428 -5.62 -38.73 1.04
C GLY A 428 -5.67 -38.23 -0.40
N VAL A 429 -6.76 -38.59 -1.07
CA VAL A 429 -7.11 -38.10 -2.40
C VAL A 429 -8.14 -37.00 -2.22
N TYR A 430 -7.88 -35.85 -2.84
CA TYR A 430 -8.70 -34.65 -2.77
C TYR A 430 -9.12 -34.24 -4.18
N GLN A 431 -10.29 -33.61 -4.29
CA GLN A 431 -10.83 -33.15 -5.57
C GLN A 431 -11.09 -31.66 -5.52
N LEU A 432 -10.79 -30.98 -6.62
CA LEU A 432 -11.13 -29.58 -6.87
C LEU A 432 -11.99 -29.50 -8.13
N LYS A 433 -12.99 -28.64 -8.12
CA LYS A 433 -13.74 -28.28 -9.33
C LYS A 433 -13.14 -27.04 -10.00
N PRO A 434 -13.53 -26.75 -11.25
CA PRO A 434 -13.15 -25.50 -11.91
C PRO A 434 -13.53 -24.29 -11.06
N TYR A 435 -12.54 -23.47 -10.74
CA TYR A 435 -12.63 -22.38 -9.78
C TYR A 435 -13.62 -21.28 -10.18
N GLU A 436 -13.89 -21.15 -11.48
CA GLU A 436 -14.77 -20.16 -12.10
C GLU A 436 -16.25 -20.53 -11.96
N THR A 437 -16.56 -21.76 -11.54
CA THR A 437 -17.92 -22.26 -11.42
C THR A 437 -18.52 -22.02 -10.04
N ALA A 438 -19.82 -21.68 -9.97
CA ALA A 438 -20.49 -21.39 -8.70
C ALA A 438 -20.40 -22.57 -7.71
N PRO A 439 -20.11 -22.34 -6.42
CA PRO A 439 -20.05 -23.38 -5.39
C PRO A 439 -21.30 -24.26 -5.35
N ASP A 440 -21.10 -25.57 -5.18
CA ASP A 440 -22.15 -26.59 -5.17
C ASP A 440 -21.97 -27.61 -4.03
N GLY A 441 -21.12 -27.27 -3.05
CA GLY A 441 -20.70 -28.14 -1.96
C GLY A 441 -19.47 -28.99 -2.26
N SER A 442 -18.92 -28.92 -3.48
CA SER A 442 -17.59 -29.44 -3.79
C SER A 442 -16.50 -28.41 -3.43
N ALA A 443 -15.30 -28.88 -3.11
CA ALA A 443 -14.20 -27.97 -2.77
C ALA A 443 -13.78 -27.10 -3.97
N MET A 444 -13.76 -25.79 -3.74
CA MET A 444 -13.26 -24.77 -4.68
C MET A 444 -11.76 -24.55 -4.51
N ALA A 445 -11.27 -24.67 -3.27
CA ALA A 445 -9.86 -24.54 -2.93
C ALA A 445 -9.47 -25.53 -1.82
N LEU A 446 -8.20 -25.90 -1.77
CA LEU A 446 -7.62 -26.62 -0.64
C LEU A 446 -6.63 -25.72 0.11
N LYS A 447 -6.54 -25.89 1.43
CA LYS A 447 -5.51 -25.28 2.28
C LYS A 447 -4.64 -26.35 2.92
N VAL A 448 -3.34 -26.29 2.71
CA VAL A 448 -2.35 -27.19 3.33
C VAL A 448 -1.46 -26.37 4.25
N LEU A 449 -1.39 -26.73 5.54
CA LEU A 449 -0.56 -25.99 6.50
C LEU A 449 0.92 -26.20 6.19
N ARG A 450 1.62 -25.13 5.85
CA ARG A 450 3.04 -25.15 5.49
C ARG A 450 3.94 -24.98 6.71
N SER A 451 3.72 -23.91 7.48
CA SER A 451 4.51 -23.67 8.70
C SER A 451 3.75 -22.82 9.72
N ILE A 452 4.26 -22.79 10.95
CA ILE A 452 3.78 -21.89 12.01
C ILE A 452 4.98 -21.09 12.51
N ASN A 453 4.85 -19.76 12.48
CA ASN A 453 5.82 -18.88 13.10
C ASN A 453 5.84 -19.11 14.61
N ALA A 454 6.98 -19.52 15.17
CA ALA A 454 7.09 -19.89 16.58
C ALA A 454 6.88 -18.72 17.54
N ALA A 455 7.19 -17.50 17.11
CA ALA A 455 7.09 -16.30 17.93
C ALA A 455 5.69 -15.70 17.92
N THR A 456 5.03 -15.69 16.75
CA THR A 456 3.73 -15.02 16.56
C THR A 456 2.55 -15.99 16.53
N GLY A 457 2.80 -17.29 16.32
CA GLY A 457 1.76 -18.29 16.07
C GLY A 457 1.09 -18.18 14.70
N GLN A 458 1.52 -17.25 13.85
CA GLN A 458 0.95 -17.05 12.51
C GLN A 458 1.22 -18.28 11.63
N LYS A 459 0.18 -18.72 10.93
CA LYS A 459 0.26 -19.86 10.03
C LYS A 459 0.58 -19.41 8.61
N ASN A 460 1.48 -20.13 7.95
CA ASN A 460 1.70 -20.03 6.52
C ASN A 460 1.04 -21.22 5.83
N TRP A 461 0.27 -20.96 4.79
CA TRP A 461 -0.58 -21.91 4.10
C TRP A 461 -0.18 -22.01 2.64
N LEU A 462 -0.36 -23.19 2.05
CA LEU A 462 -0.48 -23.38 0.61
C LEU A 462 -1.95 -23.47 0.24
N TYR A 463 -2.39 -22.59 -0.67
CA TYR A 463 -3.69 -22.63 -1.31
C TYR A 463 -3.55 -23.32 -2.66
N LEU A 464 -4.46 -24.23 -2.98
CA LEU A 464 -4.49 -24.95 -4.25
C LEU A 464 -5.79 -24.64 -4.98
N GLU A 465 -5.68 -24.30 -6.26
CA GLU A 465 -6.80 -23.97 -7.14
C GLU A 465 -6.72 -24.76 -8.45
N TYR A 466 -7.89 -25.10 -8.99
CA TYR A 466 -8.02 -25.67 -10.33
C TYR A 466 -8.68 -24.67 -11.27
N ARG A 467 -7.87 -23.97 -12.07
CA ARG A 467 -8.31 -22.90 -12.98
C ARG A 467 -8.67 -23.45 -14.35
N GLN A 468 -9.72 -22.95 -14.97
CA GLN A 468 -10.15 -23.32 -16.33
C GLN A 468 -10.50 -22.08 -17.15
N PRO A 469 -10.42 -22.13 -18.50
CA PRO A 469 -10.76 -20.99 -19.37
C PRO A 469 -12.28 -20.79 -19.46
N ILE A 470 -12.89 -20.38 -18.35
CA ILE A 470 -14.32 -20.17 -18.20
C ILE A 470 -14.52 -18.71 -17.80
N GLY A 471 -15.43 -18.02 -18.49
CA GLY A 471 -15.75 -16.63 -18.19
C GLY A 471 -14.53 -15.73 -18.28
N PHE A 472 -14.24 -15.00 -17.21
CA PHE A 472 -13.17 -14.02 -17.12
C PHE A 472 -11.76 -14.63 -17.15
N ASP A 473 -11.64 -15.91 -16.79
CA ASP A 473 -10.38 -16.64 -16.86
C ASP A 473 -10.03 -17.15 -18.27
N ASP A 474 -10.93 -17.07 -19.26
CA ASP A 474 -10.62 -17.43 -20.66
C ASP A 474 -9.40 -16.63 -21.20
N ASN A 475 -9.19 -15.42 -20.69
CA ASN A 475 -8.06 -14.57 -21.06
C ASN A 475 -6.69 -15.12 -20.59
N LEU A 476 -6.66 -16.01 -19.58
CA LEU A 476 -5.42 -16.64 -19.11
C LEU A 476 -4.82 -17.59 -20.17
N ALA A 477 -5.57 -17.95 -21.21
CA ALA A 477 -5.06 -18.74 -22.33
C ALA A 477 -3.99 -17.99 -23.13
N SER A 478 -3.91 -16.66 -22.98
CA SER A 478 -2.88 -15.82 -23.58
C SER A 478 -1.54 -15.82 -22.83
N VAL A 479 -1.53 -16.33 -21.59
CA VAL A 479 -0.32 -16.49 -20.79
C VAL A 479 0.47 -17.70 -21.33
N THR A 480 1.75 -17.50 -21.64
CA THR A 480 2.62 -18.53 -22.22
C THR A 480 3.75 -18.87 -21.25
N PRO A 481 4.01 -20.17 -20.99
CA PRO A 481 3.31 -21.33 -21.55
C PRO A 481 1.94 -21.59 -20.89
N SER A 482 0.98 -22.11 -21.66
CA SER A 482 -0.40 -22.34 -21.18
C SER A 482 -0.54 -23.65 -20.39
N ASN A 483 0.30 -23.85 -19.37
CA ASN A 483 0.22 -25.04 -18.51
C ASN A 483 -0.88 -24.94 -17.43
N ILE A 484 -1.36 -23.71 -17.16
CA ILE A 484 -2.32 -23.35 -16.11
C ILE A 484 -3.52 -24.30 -16.05
N TYR A 485 -4.08 -24.68 -17.19
CA TYR A 485 -5.31 -25.49 -17.27
C TYR A 485 -5.08 -27.01 -17.17
N ASN A 486 -3.82 -27.45 -17.14
CA ASN A 486 -3.45 -28.87 -17.18
C ASN A 486 -3.06 -29.41 -15.78
N GLY A 487 -3.42 -28.69 -14.71
CA GLY A 487 -3.16 -29.09 -13.34
C GLY A 487 -3.63 -28.04 -12.34
N VAL A 488 -3.13 -28.14 -11.11
CA VAL A 488 -3.45 -27.20 -10.04
C VAL A 488 -2.38 -26.14 -9.89
N VAL A 489 -2.76 -24.93 -9.52
CA VAL A 489 -1.84 -23.84 -9.19
C VAL A 489 -1.70 -23.72 -7.69
N LEU A 490 -0.55 -23.21 -7.23
CA LEU A 490 -0.22 -23.13 -5.81
C LEU A 490 0.07 -21.68 -5.42
N HIS A 491 -0.58 -21.19 -4.38
CA HIS A 491 -0.25 -19.91 -3.75
C HIS A 491 0.20 -20.13 -2.31
N ALA A 492 1.35 -19.57 -1.92
CA ALA A 492 1.73 -19.45 -0.52
C ALA A 492 1.18 -18.14 0.06
N ALA A 493 0.56 -18.18 1.24
CA ALA A 493 0.16 -16.98 1.96
C ALA A 493 0.19 -17.16 3.48
N THR A 494 0.41 -16.07 4.20
CA THR A 494 0.47 -16.03 5.66
C THR A 494 -0.84 -15.49 6.22
N GLU A 495 -1.44 -16.24 7.15
CA GLU A 495 -2.67 -15.88 7.85
C GLU A 495 -2.55 -14.50 8.49
N GLY A 496 -3.53 -13.63 8.23
CA GLY A 496 -3.56 -12.27 8.75
C GLY A 496 -2.64 -11.28 8.02
N ASN A 497 -1.75 -11.72 7.12
CA ASN A 497 -0.90 -10.84 6.33
C ASN A 497 -1.43 -10.71 4.89
N ALA A 498 -2.18 -9.65 4.64
CA ALA A 498 -2.84 -9.39 3.37
C ALA A 498 -1.91 -9.27 2.16
N SER A 499 -0.67 -8.79 2.36
CA SER A 499 0.32 -8.59 1.29
C SER A 499 1.16 -9.82 1.00
N SER A 500 0.84 -10.97 1.59
CA SER A 500 1.68 -12.18 1.52
C SER A 500 1.28 -13.21 0.47
N SER A 501 0.33 -12.88 -0.40
CA SER A 501 -0.11 -13.76 -1.49
C SER A 501 0.99 -13.97 -2.53
N ARG A 502 1.50 -15.20 -2.67
CA ARG A 502 2.59 -15.54 -3.60
C ARG A 502 2.22 -16.74 -4.46
N LEU A 503 2.02 -16.54 -5.77
CA LEU A 503 1.97 -17.62 -6.76
C LEU A 503 3.32 -18.32 -6.81
N LEU A 504 3.32 -19.65 -6.77
CA LEU A 504 4.53 -20.46 -6.84
C LEU A 504 4.77 -20.97 -8.25
N ASP A 505 6.05 -21.03 -8.63
CA ASP A 505 6.45 -21.75 -9.83
C ASP A 505 6.55 -23.26 -9.55
N ALA A 506 5.57 -24.03 -10.01
CA ALA A 506 5.56 -25.48 -9.85
C ALA A 506 6.48 -26.22 -10.86
N ASN A 507 7.07 -25.52 -11.83
CA ASN A 507 7.96 -26.07 -12.85
C ASN A 507 9.25 -25.23 -13.01
N PRO A 508 10.05 -25.06 -11.93
CA PRO A 508 11.20 -24.15 -11.84
C PRO A 508 12.43 -24.49 -12.73
N ASN A 509 12.25 -25.40 -13.69
CA ASN A 509 13.28 -25.78 -14.67
C ASN A 509 12.67 -25.89 -16.08
N SER A 510 11.57 -25.20 -16.32
CA SER A 510 10.82 -25.25 -17.57
C SER A 510 11.53 -24.49 -18.69
N ASP A 511 12.33 -23.46 -18.36
CA ASP A 511 13.22 -22.83 -19.33
C ASP A 511 14.54 -23.60 -19.47
N ALA A 512 14.64 -24.38 -20.54
CA ALA A 512 15.84 -25.13 -20.92
C ALA A 512 17.10 -24.26 -21.13
N ARG A 513 17.00 -22.93 -21.12
CA ARG A 513 18.13 -21.99 -21.15
C ARG A 513 18.72 -21.69 -19.75
N GLY A 514 18.10 -22.20 -18.68
CA GLY A 514 18.55 -22.01 -17.30
C GLY A 514 18.37 -20.57 -16.80
N ASN A 515 17.33 -19.89 -17.27
CA ASN A 515 16.99 -18.56 -16.77
C ASN A 515 16.41 -18.72 -15.36
N TYR A 516 16.87 -17.90 -14.42
CA TYR A 516 16.33 -17.85 -13.05
C TYR A 516 14.89 -17.33 -12.99
N PHE A 517 14.31 -16.90 -14.11
CA PHE A 517 13.00 -16.25 -14.19
C PHE A 517 12.12 -17.01 -15.19
N ASP A 518 11.68 -18.21 -14.80
CA ASP A 518 10.80 -19.09 -15.59
C ASP A 518 9.40 -19.29 -14.98
N TRP A 519 9.03 -18.49 -13.97
CA TRP A 519 7.75 -18.46 -13.25
C TRP A 519 6.41 -18.42 -14.02
N LEU A 520 6.41 -18.37 -15.36
CA LEU A 520 5.18 -18.23 -16.16
C LEU A 520 4.42 -19.54 -16.35
N ASP A 521 4.90 -20.64 -15.78
CA ASP A 521 4.28 -21.95 -15.86
C ASP A 521 3.92 -22.53 -14.48
N PRO A 522 3.02 -21.87 -13.73
CA PRO A 522 2.81 -22.10 -12.30
C PRO A 522 2.04 -23.39 -11.97
N ALA A 523 1.41 -24.05 -12.95
CA ALA A 523 0.58 -25.22 -12.67
C ALA A 523 1.41 -26.50 -12.43
N LEU A 524 1.15 -27.16 -11.32
CA LEU A 524 1.55 -28.54 -11.09
C LEU A 524 0.72 -29.46 -11.99
N THR A 525 1.24 -29.71 -13.19
CA THR A 525 0.51 -30.45 -14.24
C THR A 525 0.36 -31.94 -13.91
N VAL A 526 -0.63 -32.59 -14.53
CA VAL A 526 -0.92 -34.03 -14.36
C VAL A 526 0.35 -34.88 -14.49
N GLY A 527 0.58 -35.75 -13.51
CA GLY A 527 1.73 -36.65 -13.44
C GLY A 527 2.98 -36.03 -12.79
N ASN A 528 2.97 -34.74 -12.46
CA ASN A 528 4.01 -34.09 -11.68
C ASN A 528 3.64 -33.98 -10.20
N SER A 529 4.65 -33.74 -9.36
CA SER A 529 4.49 -33.62 -7.91
C SER A 529 5.37 -32.53 -7.31
N TYR A 530 4.86 -31.88 -6.27
CA TYR A 530 5.59 -30.97 -5.40
C TYR A 530 5.85 -31.66 -4.05
N SER A 531 7.05 -31.48 -3.50
CA SER A 531 7.40 -32.00 -2.18
C SER A 531 8.19 -30.96 -1.39
N GLU A 532 7.82 -30.77 -0.13
CA GLU A 532 8.53 -29.90 0.80
C GLU A 532 8.81 -30.65 2.11
N SER A 533 10.05 -31.12 2.23
CA SER A 533 10.47 -31.97 3.35
C SER A 533 10.48 -31.24 4.70
N SER A 534 10.72 -29.93 4.72
CA SER A 534 10.70 -29.10 5.94
C SER A 534 9.32 -29.00 6.59
N SER A 535 8.28 -29.25 5.82
CA SER A 535 6.87 -29.12 6.19
C SER A 535 6.14 -30.48 6.14
N GLY A 536 6.81 -31.53 5.64
CA GLY A 536 6.23 -32.86 5.46
C GLY A 536 5.12 -32.91 4.39
N ILE A 537 5.13 -32.00 3.42
CA ILE A 537 4.09 -31.89 2.39
C ILE A 537 4.54 -32.64 1.14
N PHE A 538 3.63 -33.43 0.58
CA PHE A 538 3.72 -33.96 -0.78
C PHE A 538 2.36 -33.76 -1.47
N ILE A 539 2.38 -33.25 -2.70
CA ILE A 539 1.19 -33.03 -3.52
C ILE A 539 1.49 -33.57 -4.93
N SER A 540 0.62 -34.41 -5.49
CA SER A 540 0.65 -34.78 -6.91
C SER A 540 -0.68 -34.48 -7.56
N THR A 541 -0.64 -34.04 -8.82
CA THR A 541 -1.83 -33.90 -9.66
C THR A 541 -2.04 -35.19 -10.43
N ASP A 542 -3.13 -35.89 -10.13
CA ASP A 542 -3.40 -37.21 -10.68
C ASP A 542 -4.34 -37.13 -11.89
N ILE A 543 -5.32 -36.22 -11.83
CA ILE A 543 -6.30 -35.95 -12.90
C ILE A 543 -6.49 -34.44 -13.04
N ALA A 544 -6.67 -33.97 -14.28
CA ALA A 544 -7.19 -32.64 -14.59
C ALA A 544 -8.00 -32.74 -15.89
N ASP A 545 -9.30 -32.47 -15.81
CA ASP A 545 -10.21 -32.43 -16.96
C ASP A 545 -11.31 -31.38 -16.77
N SER A 546 -12.22 -31.26 -17.74
CA SER A 546 -13.28 -30.26 -17.72
C SER A 546 -14.25 -30.36 -16.52
N VAL A 547 -14.25 -31.47 -15.78
CA VAL A 547 -15.10 -31.70 -14.60
C VAL A 547 -14.37 -31.29 -13.32
N GLY A 548 -13.05 -31.48 -13.25
CA GLY A 548 -12.26 -31.13 -12.09
C GLY A 548 -10.85 -31.71 -12.12
N SER A 549 -10.15 -31.53 -11.00
CA SER A 549 -8.84 -32.09 -10.74
C SER A 549 -8.87 -33.02 -9.52
N GLU A 550 -8.12 -34.11 -9.59
CA GLU A 550 -7.88 -35.02 -8.47
C GLU A 550 -6.39 -34.95 -8.08
N MET A 551 -6.13 -34.90 -6.79
CA MET A 551 -4.79 -34.79 -6.22
C MET A 551 -4.57 -35.78 -5.09
N THR A 552 -3.39 -36.38 -5.04
CA THR A 552 -2.93 -37.11 -3.87
C THR A 552 -2.10 -36.16 -3.01
N ILE A 553 -2.53 -35.94 -1.77
CA ILE A 553 -1.84 -35.10 -0.81
C ILE A 553 -1.39 -35.95 0.38
N GLN A 554 -0.15 -35.77 0.81
CA GLN A 554 0.37 -36.30 2.07
C GLN A 554 0.85 -35.16 2.94
N VAL A 555 0.50 -35.22 4.21
CA VAL A 555 0.97 -34.30 5.25
C VAL A 555 1.50 -35.11 6.41
N ASP A 556 2.75 -34.87 6.80
CA ASP A 556 3.31 -35.40 8.04
C ASP A 556 3.16 -34.37 9.16
N ALA A 557 2.12 -34.54 9.98
CA ALA A 557 1.84 -33.67 11.12
C ALA A 557 3.01 -33.61 12.15
N SER A 558 3.97 -34.55 12.09
CA SER A 558 5.17 -34.53 12.93
C SER A 558 6.34 -33.74 12.36
N ALA A 559 6.27 -33.33 11.09
CA ALA A 559 7.29 -32.59 10.37
C ALA A 559 7.05 -31.07 10.32
N CYS A 560 5.93 -30.55 10.84
CA CYS A 560 5.75 -29.10 11.00
C CYS A 560 6.80 -28.53 11.96
N THR A 561 7.89 -28.01 11.41
CA THR A 561 8.98 -27.42 12.18
C THR A 561 8.65 -25.97 12.54
N ALA A 562 8.82 -25.62 13.81
CA ALA A 562 8.74 -24.25 14.28
C ALA A 562 9.87 -23.43 13.63
N GLY A 563 9.52 -22.36 12.90
CA GLY A 563 10.53 -21.50 12.27
C GLY A 563 11.51 -20.93 13.30
N THR A 564 12.80 -20.92 12.98
CA THR A 564 13.84 -20.34 13.84
C THR A 564 13.61 -18.84 14.02
N ALA A 565 13.50 -18.39 15.27
CA ALA A 565 13.49 -16.97 15.61
C ALA A 565 14.90 -16.39 15.38
N THR A 566 15.03 -15.47 14.43
CA THR A 566 16.24 -14.65 14.29
C THR A 566 16.10 -13.45 15.21
N LEU A 567 16.83 -13.46 16.33
CA LEU A 567 17.00 -12.28 17.18
C LEU A 567 17.99 -11.34 16.49
N LEU A 568 17.48 -10.35 15.76
CA LEU A 568 18.25 -9.17 15.38
C LEU A 568 18.34 -8.27 16.61
N LEU A 569 19.52 -8.22 17.22
CA LEU A 569 19.86 -7.17 18.18
C LEU A 569 20.19 -5.92 17.36
N ASP A 570 19.22 -5.01 17.23
CA ASP A 570 19.52 -3.67 16.72
C ASP A 570 20.46 -2.98 17.70
N SER A 571 21.54 -2.44 17.16
CA SER A 571 22.42 -1.57 17.95
C SER A 571 21.64 -0.29 18.24
N PRO A 572 21.63 0.21 19.49
CA PRO A 572 20.85 1.39 19.81
C PRO A 572 21.31 2.56 18.92
N THR A 573 20.37 3.14 18.20
CA THR A 573 20.48 4.39 17.42
C THR A 573 20.61 5.57 18.38
N VAL A 574 21.67 5.59 19.20
CA VAL A 574 21.89 6.68 20.15
C VAL A 574 22.35 7.91 19.37
N ALA A 575 21.58 9.00 19.45
CA ALA A 575 22.02 10.31 19.01
C ALA A 575 23.35 10.68 19.71
N PRO A 576 24.28 11.42 19.07
CA PRO A 576 25.51 11.88 19.71
C PRO A 576 25.28 12.86 20.89
N TRP A 577 24.02 13.16 21.21
CA TRP A 577 23.60 14.12 22.22
C TRP A 577 22.71 13.44 23.28
N VAL A 578 23.30 12.60 24.12
CA VAL A 578 22.60 12.05 25.30
C VAL A 578 22.88 12.93 26.51
N SER A 579 21.82 13.28 27.24
CA SER A 579 21.93 13.92 28.55
C SER A 579 22.66 12.98 29.52
N ALA A 580 23.52 13.54 30.38
CA ALA A 580 24.18 12.75 31.42
C ALA A 580 23.13 12.04 32.30
N GLY A 581 23.19 10.69 32.35
CA GLY A 581 22.29 9.86 33.14
C GLY A 581 21.25 9.03 32.36
N THR A 582 21.28 9.05 31.02
CA THR A 582 20.37 8.24 30.20
C THR A 582 20.75 6.76 30.26
N THR A 583 19.83 5.89 30.66
CA THR A 583 20.01 4.43 30.65
C THR A 583 20.02 3.93 29.21
N VAL A 584 21.07 3.17 28.84
CA VAL A 584 21.20 2.52 27.54
C VAL A 584 20.71 1.08 27.73
N ASN A 585 19.66 0.68 27.01
CA ASN A 585 19.26 -0.72 26.86
C ASN A 585 19.64 -1.20 25.47
#